data_AF-A0A1G9NPP4-F1
#
_entry.id   AF-A0A1G9NPP4-F1
#
_cell.length_a   1.000
_cell.length_b   1.000
_cell.length_c   1.000
_cell.angle_alpha   90.00
_cell.angle_beta   90.00
_cell.angle_gamma   90.00
#
_symmetry.space_group_name_H-M   'P 1'
#
loop_
_entity.id
_entity.type
_entity.pdbx_description
1 polymer ?
#
loop_
_entity_poly.entity_id
_entity_poly.type
_entity_poly.pdbx_seq_one_letter_code
_entity_poly.pdbx_strand_id
1 'polypeptide(L)'
;MDITTVNDRHLYQGRVVVQDPADPSRQIELPRRVVRFGPAGWLTVIAALTGDAEIELYPIGRVLAVTDLREAGVPGHDPGAGG
;
A
#
# COMPACT_ATOMS: atom_id res chain seq x y z
N MET A 1 -10.04 14.72 -4.34
CA MET A 1 -8.79 14.65 -3.56
C MET A 1 -7.81 13.87 -4.43
N ASP A 2 -6.83 14.55 -5.02
CA ASP A 2 -5.89 13.96 -5.97
C ASP A 2 -4.87 13.05 -5.27
N ILE A 3 -4.60 11.90 -5.88
CA ILE A 3 -3.78 10.80 -5.32
C ILE A 3 -2.27 11.11 -5.32
N THR A 4 -1.87 12.28 -5.80
CA THR A 4 -0.46 12.66 -6.08
C THR A 4 0.28 13.31 -4.90
N THR A 5 -0.38 13.58 -3.77
CA THR A 5 0.25 14.26 -2.63
C THR A 5 0.41 13.36 -1.39
N VAL A 6 0.44 12.04 -1.57
CA VAL A 6 0.87 11.14 -0.49
C VAL A 6 2.39 11.04 -0.54
N ASN A 7 3.01 11.83 0.33
CA ASN A 7 4.45 11.92 0.55
C ASN A 7 5.15 10.55 0.41
N ASP A 8 6.04 10.43 -0.58
CA ASP A 8 6.76 9.21 -1.07
C ASP A 8 7.60 8.49 0.01
N ARG A 9 7.58 9.02 1.24
CA ARG A 9 8.28 8.51 2.42
C ARG A 9 7.41 7.60 3.30
N HIS A 10 6.09 7.71 3.26
CA HIS A 10 5.21 7.01 4.20
C HIS A 10 4.71 5.71 3.60
N LEU A 11 4.89 4.61 4.35
CA LEU A 11 4.29 3.32 4.06
C LEU A 11 2.93 3.27 4.75
N TYR A 12 1.93 2.73 4.08
CA TYR A 12 0.61 2.52 4.67
C TYR A 12 0.24 1.06 4.58
N GLN A 13 -0.37 0.49 5.61
CA GLN A 13 -1.02 -0.80 5.53
C GLN A 13 -2.52 -0.59 5.26
N GLY A 14 -3.07 -1.35 4.33
CA GLY A 14 -4.50 -1.32 4.04
C GLY A 14 -4.98 -2.46 3.16
N ARG A 15 -6.17 -2.29 2.61
CA ARG A 15 -6.76 -3.19 1.61
C ARG A 15 -6.58 -2.58 0.22
N VAL A 16 -6.07 -3.37 -0.71
CA VAL A 16 -5.94 -2.99 -2.12
C VAL A 16 -6.87 -3.86 -2.95
N VAL A 17 -7.64 -3.23 -3.84
CA VAL A 17 -8.46 -3.94 -4.83
C VAL A 17 -7.93 -3.57 -6.20
N VAL A 18 -7.58 -4.57 -6.99
CA VAL A 18 -7.06 -4.41 -8.35
C VAL A 18 -7.90 -5.18 -9.34
N GLN A 19 -7.96 -4.71 -10.58
CA GLN A 19 -8.54 -5.46 -11.68
C GLN A 19 -7.65 -6.66 -12.04
N ASP A 20 -8.26 -7.82 -12.28
CA ASP A 20 -7.54 -9.02 -12.70
C ASP A 20 -6.95 -8.83 -14.10
N PRO A 21 -5.62 -8.98 -14.29
CA PRO A 21 -4.99 -8.82 -15.60
C PRO A 21 -5.41 -9.89 -16.62
N ALA A 22 -5.85 -11.07 -16.17
CA ALA A 22 -6.29 -12.15 -17.05
C ALA A 22 -7.78 -12.00 -17.45
N ASP A 23 -8.58 -11.31 -16.63
CA ASP A 23 -10.00 -11.09 -16.87
C ASP A 23 -10.44 -9.72 -16.32
N PRO A 24 -10.56 -8.68 -17.16
CA PRO A 24 -10.94 -7.34 -16.72
C PRO A 24 -12.31 -7.23 -16.03
N SER A 25 -13.17 -8.24 -16.16
CA SER A 25 -14.46 -8.28 -15.46
C SER A 25 -14.32 -8.68 -13.98
N ARG A 26 -13.14 -9.21 -13.59
CA ARG A 26 -12.85 -9.69 -12.23
C ARG A 26 -11.98 -8.71 -11.46
N GLN A 27 -12.06 -8.84 -10.14
CA GLN A 27 -11.31 -8.05 -9.18
C GLN A 27 -10.58 -8.99 -8.23
N ILE A 28 -9.39 -8.59 -7.82
CA ILE A 28 -8.54 -9.30 -6.86
C ILE A 28 -8.42 -8.42 -5.62
N GLU A 29 -8.83 -8.96 -4.48
CA GLU A 29 -8.65 -8.31 -3.18
C GLU A 29 -7.34 -8.75 -2.53
N LEU A 30 -6.50 -7.77 -2.19
CA LEU A 30 -5.23 -7.97 -1.50
C LEU A 30 -5.34 -7.34 -0.09
N PRO A 31 -5.76 -8.11 0.92
CA PRO A 31 -5.94 -7.60 2.28
C PRO A 31 -4.60 -7.39 2.99
N ARG A 32 -4.54 -6.39 3.89
CA ARG A 32 -3.42 -6.10 4.79
C ARG A 32 -2.07 -5.90 4.09
N ARG A 33 -2.10 -5.36 2.87
CA ARG A 33 -0.88 -5.05 2.12
C ARG A 33 -0.29 -3.74 2.57
N VAL A 34 1.03 -3.69 2.57
CA VAL A 34 1.76 -2.44 2.70
C VAL A 34 1.80 -1.80 1.31
N VAL A 35 1.40 -0.56 1.22
CA VAL A 35 1.39 0.22 -0.01
C VAL A 35 2.29 1.42 0.12
N ARG A 36 2.94 1.73 -1.00
CA ARG A 36 3.61 3.01 -1.22
C ARG A 36 3.09 3.59 -2.53
N PHE A 37 2.67 4.84 -2.48
CA PHE A 37 2.37 5.62 -3.68
C PHE A 37 3.70 5.92 -4.36
N GLY A 38 3.99 5.18 -5.42
CA GLY A 38 5.29 5.15 -6.07
C GLY A 38 5.40 6.20 -7.19
N PRO A 39 6.29 5.99 -8.17
CA PRO A 39 6.43 6.89 -9.30
C PRO A 39 5.10 7.06 -10.05
N ALA A 40 4.95 8.18 -10.75
CA ALA A 40 3.71 8.54 -11.43
C ALA A 40 3.15 7.37 -12.25
N GLY A 41 1.89 7.04 -11.99
CA GLY A 41 1.18 5.95 -12.68
C GLY A 41 1.28 4.58 -12.02
N TRP A 42 1.99 4.43 -10.90
CA TRP A 42 2.20 3.14 -10.23
C TRP A 42 1.89 3.14 -8.74
N LEU A 43 1.33 2.03 -8.27
CA LEU A 43 1.18 1.68 -6.86
C LEU A 43 2.14 0.53 -6.54
N THR A 44 3.01 0.72 -5.55
CA THR A 44 3.82 -0.36 -5.00
C THR A 44 3.04 -1.07 -3.91
N VAL A 45 2.95 -2.39 -3.99
CA VAL A 45 2.24 -3.25 -3.03
C VAL A 45 3.21 -4.31 -2.52
N ILE A 46 3.31 -4.43 -1.21
CA ILE A 46 4.25 -5.33 -0.53
C ILE A 46 3.45 -6.20 0.44
N ALA A 47 3.77 -7.50 0.49
CA ALA A 47 3.07 -8.44 1.35
C ALA A 47 3.25 -8.12 2.84
N ALA A 48 4.46 -7.76 3.26
CA ALA A 48 4.82 -7.41 4.64
C ALA A 48 6.13 -6.58 4.70
N LEU A 49 6.41 -5.94 5.84
CA LEU A 49 7.69 -5.24 6.09
C LEU A 49 8.78 -6.22 6.55
N THR A 50 9.11 -7.21 5.72
CA THR A 50 10.17 -8.20 5.99
C THR A 50 11.17 -8.20 4.84
N GLY A 51 12.43 -8.57 5.10
CA GLY A 51 13.50 -8.58 4.10
C GLY A 51 13.21 -9.47 2.87
N ASP A 52 12.40 -10.51 3.06
CA ASP A 52 12.06 -11.49 2.01
C ASP A 52 10.69 -11.23 1.36
N ALA A 53 10.04 -10.10 1.66
CA ALA A 53 8.73 -9.82 1.11
C ALA A 53 8.80 -9.48 -0.38
N GLU A 54 7.92 -10.10 -1.17
CA GLU A 54 7.76 -9.76 -2.58
C GLU A 54 7.20 -8.35 -2.74
N ILE A 55 7.74 -7.65 -3.75
CA ILE A 55 7.32 -6.31 -4.15
C ILE A 55 6.60 -6.43 -5.49
N GLU A 56 5.34 -6.01 -5.50
CA GLU A 56 4.51 -5.99 -6.69
C GLU A 56 4.22 -4.54 -7.11
N LEU A 57 4.19 -4.30 -8.43
CA LEU A 57 3.91 -2.99 -9.01
C LEU A 57 2.62 -3.05 -9.83
N TYR A 58 1.65 -2.23 -9.44
CA TYR A 58 0.35 -2.15 -10.10
C TYR A 58 0.20 -0.81 -10.81
N PRO A 59 -0.15 -0.78 -12.11
CA PRO A 59 -0.52 0.46 -12.79
C PRO A 59 -1.76 1.05 -12.11
N ILE A 60 -1.78 2.37 -11.85
CA ILE A 60 -2.92 3.05 -11.19
C ILE A 60 -4.23 2.80 -11.97
N GLY A 61 -4.17 2.71 -13.29
CA GLY A 61 -5.35 2.39 -14.12
C GLY A 61 -5.99 1.03 -13.85
N ARG A 62 -5.29 0.12 -13.14
CA ARG A 62 -5.83 -1.18 -12.69
C ARG A 62 -6.20 -1.19 -11.21
N VAL A 63 -5.80 -0.17 -10.45
CA VAL A 63 -6.14 -0.06 -9.03
C VAL A 63 -7.55 0.50 -8.92
N LEU A 64 -8.46 -0.32 -8.41
CA LEU A 64 -9.88 0.04 -8.26
C LEU A 64 -10.12 0.77 -6.94
N ALA A 65 -9.46 0.32 -5.86
CA ALA A 65 -9.56 0.96 -4.56
C ALA A 65 -8.34 0.69 -3.69
N VAL A 66 -8.00 1.67 -2.84
CA VAL A 66 -7.11 1.51 -1.70
C VAL A 66 -7.83 2.06 -0.48
N THR A 67 -8.11 1.20 0.49
CA THR A 67 -8.99 1.49 1.64
C THR A 67 -8.37 1.01 2.94
N ASP A 68 -8.98 1.42 4.07
CA ASP A 68 -8.54 1.06 5.42
C ASP A 68 -7.06 1.39 5.71
N LEU A 69 -6.56 2.49 5.10
CA LEU A 69 -5.16 2.89 5.22
C LEU A 69 -4.81 3.31 6.65
N ARG A 70 -3.72 2.73 7.16
CA ARG A 70 -3.06 3.10 8.42
C ARG A 70 -1.57 3.23 8.17
N GLU A 71 -0.91 4.16 8.82
CA GLU A 71 0.55 4.28 8.67
C GLU A 71 1.24 3.00 9.16
N ALA A 72 2.14 2.47 8.34
CA ALA A 72 2.89 1.26 8.62
C ALA A 72 4.31 1.63 9.04
N GLY A 73 4.72 1.12 10.20
CA GLY A 73 6.10 1.21 10.65
C GLY A 73 6.51 2.55 11.26
N VAL A 74 5.68 3.18 12.10
CA VAL A 74 6.17 4.21 13.04
C VAL A 74 7.02 3.52 14.11
N PRO A 75 8.35 3.70 14.15
CA PRO A 75 9.17 3.29 15.28
C PRO A 75 9.23 4.49 16.24
N GLY A 76 8.54 4.41 17.37
CA GLY A 76 8.73 5.34 18.47
C GLY A 76 7.50 6.18 18.85
N HIS A 77 6.59 5.58 19.61
CA HIS A 77 6.11 6.21 20.84
C HIS A 77 5.74 5.10 21.83
N ASP A 78 6.73 4.61 22.57
CA ASP A 78 6.48 4.01 23.88
C ASP A 78 6.15 5.17 24.84
N PRO A 79 4.94 5.26 25.44
CA PRO A 79 4.62 6.30 26.43
C PRO A 79 5.25 6.02 27.81
N GLY A 80 6.36 5.29 27.88
CA GLY A 80 6.82 4.66 29.11
C GLY A 80 8.33 4.51 29.24
N ALA A 81 9.08 5.60 29.04
CA ALA A 81 10.49 5.64 29.47
C ALA A 81 10.91 7.07 29.81
N GLY A 82 10.65 7.45 31.06
CA GLY A 82 11.12 8.68 31.68
C GLY A 82 10.96 8.54 33.19
N GLY A 83 11.82 7.71 33.78
CA GLY A 83 12.05 7.65 35.23
C GLY A 83 13.02 8.71 35.68
#